data_AF-A0A950JKN4-F1
#
_entry.id   AF-A0A950JKN4-F1
#
_cell.length_a   1.000
_cell.length_b   1.000
_cell.length_c   1.000
_cell.angle_alpha   90.00
_cell.angle_beta   90.00
_cell.angle_gamma   90.00
#
_symmetry.space_group_name_H-M   'P 1'
#
loop_
_entity.id
_entity.type
_entity.pdbx_description
1 polymer ?
#
loop_
_entity_poly.entity_id
_entity_poly.type
_entity_poly.pdbx_seq_one_letter_code
_entity_poly.pdbx_strand_id
1 'polypeptide(L)' 'MVYKVAFQRADGKVETLYWNGSLEETIGLARNVAFECAFEEFRVIESAGSGEEVFSEQLPSSKRG' A
#
# COMPACT_ATOMS: atom_id res chain seq x y z
N MET A 1 11.52 3.86 -10.51
CA MET A 1 10.36 4.76 -10.57
C MET A 1 9.95 5.06 -9.13
N VAL A 2 9.49 6.27 -8.81
CA VAL A 2 9.06 6.57 -7.43
C VAL A 2 7.56 6.28 -7.31
N TYR A 3 7.19 5.48 -6.32
CA TYR A 3 5.80 5.18 -5.97
C TYR A 3 5.49 5.72 -4.57
N LYS A 4 4.28 6.21 -4.41
CA LYS A 4 3.64 6.52 -3.13
C LYS A 4 2.72 5.35 -2.78
N VAL A 5 2.87 4.78 -1.59
CA VAL A 5 1.99 3.73 -1.09
C VAL A 5 1.20 4.28 0.09
N ALA A 6 -0.13 4.35 -0.05
CA ALA A 6 -1.04 4.75 1.01
C ALA A 6 -1.64 3.50 1.66
N PHE A 7 -1.49 3.37 2.97
CA PHE A 7 -2.04 2.27 3.77
C PHE A 7 -3.15 2.79 4.65
N GLN A 8 -4.29 2.11 4.68
CA GLN A 8 -5.40 2.49 5.55
C GLN A 8 -5.62 1.45 6.64
N ARG A 9 -5.78 1.92 7.87
CA ARG A 9 -6.10 1.11 9.05
C ARG A 9 -7.62 1.08 9.27
N ALA A 10 -8.05 0.13 10.11
CA ALA A 10 -9.46 -0.03 10.52
C ALA A 10 -10.05 1.20 11.23
N ASP A 11 -9.21 2.01 11.87
CA ASP A 11 -9.63 3.27 12.51
C ASP A 11 -9.78 4.42 11.50
N GLY A 12 -9.60 4.15 10.20
CA GLY A 12 -9.64 5.14 9.13
C GLY A 12 -8.37 5.96 8.98
N LYS A 13 -7.33 5.72 9.80
CA LYS A 13 -6.06 6.43 9.67
C LYS A 13 -5.31 5.95 8.43
N VAL A 14 -4.79 6.92 7.67
CA VAL A 14 -3.95 6.66 6.49
C VAL A 14 -2.49 6.96 6.82
N GLU A 15 -1.61 6.01 6.52
CA GLU A 15 -0.16 6.16 6.58
C GLU A 15 0.43 6.07 5.17
N THR A 16 1.55 6.74 4.91
CA THR A 16 2.13 6.82 3.56
C THR A 16 3.61 6.52 3.59
N LEU A 17 4.05 5.68 2.65
CA LEU A 17 5.46 5.42 2.37
C LEU A 17 5.79 5.79 0.93
N TYR A 18 7.03 6.20 0.69
CA TYR A 18 7.55 6.43 -0.65
C TYR A 18 8.65 5.41 -0.94
N TRP A 19 8.61 4.83 -2.13
CA TRP A 19 9.54 3.78 -2.54
C TRP A 19 10.07 4.06 -3.94
N ASN A 20 11.36 3.82 -4.17
CA ASN A 20 11.94 3.86 -5.50
C ASN A 20 12.29 2.44 -5.95
N GLY A 21 11.63 1.95 -6.98
CA GLY A 21 11.84 0.59 -7.49
C GLY A 21 10.98 0.31 -8.73
N SER A 22 10.77 -0.97 -9.03
CA SER A 22 9.74 -1.41 -9.96
C SER A 22 8.36 -1.47 -9.29
N LEU A 23 7.29 -1.51 -10.10
CA LEU A 23 5.93 -1.67 -9.59
C LEU A 23 5.75 -2.99 -8.84
N GLU A 24 6.27 -4.10 -9.40
CA GLU A 24 6.15 -5.44 -8.81
C GLU A 24 6.81 -5.51 -7.42
N GLU A 25 8.03 -4.99 -7.29
CA GLU A 25 8.73 -4.91 -6.00
C GLU A 25 7.95 -4.05 -5.00
N THR A 26 7.39 -2.92 -5.46
CA THR A 26 6.59 -2.02 -4.62
C THR A 26 5.34 -2.71 -4.09
N ILE A 27 4.63 -3.47 -4.94
CA ILE A 27 3.44 -4.24 -4.53
C ILE A 27 3.83 -5.32 -3.53
N GLY A 28 4.92 -6.06 -3.76
CA GLY A 28 5.41 -7.08 -2.83
C GLY A 28 5.75 -6.51 -1.45
N LEU A 29 6.44 -5.37 -1.41
CA LEU A 29 6.73 -4.66 -0.17
C LEU A 29 5.46 -4.14 0.51
N ALA A 30 4.54 -3.55 -0.26
CA ALA A 30 3.29 -3.05 0.27
C ALA A 30 2.46 -4.17 0.90
N ARG A 31 2.37 -5.35 0.28
CA ARG A 31 1.70 -6.53 0.89
C ARG A 31 2.33 -6.93 2.21
N ASN A 32 3.66 -7.04 2.27
CA ASN A 32 4.36 -7.42 3.49
C ASN A 32 4.13 -6.41 4.61
N VAL A 33 4.27 -5.11 4.33
CA VAL A 33 4.00 -4.04 5.31
C VAL A 33 2.55 -4.07 5.75
N ALA A 34 1.62 -4.19 4.80
CA ALA A 34 0.20 -4.21 5.06
C ALA A 34 -0.20 -5.38 5.97
N PHE A 35 0.38 -6.56 5.75
CA PHE A 35 0.21 -7.73 6.61
C PHE A 35 0.81 -7.55 8.01
N GLU A 36 2.10 -7.20 8.10
CA GLU A 36 2.83 -7.09 9.37
C GLU A 36 2.26 -5.99 10.28
N CYS A 37 1.82 -4.88 9.69
CA CYS A 37 1.26 -3.74 10.41
C CYS A 37 -0.28 -3.79 10.54
N ALA A 38 -0.92 -4.88 10.09
CA ALA A 38 -2.36 -5.08 10.15
C ALA A 38 -3.18 -3.92 9.54
N PHE A 39 -2.74 -3.43 8.37
CA PHE A 39 -3.53 -2.52 7.56
C PHE A 39 -4.69 -3.29 6.87
N GLU A 40 -5.78 -2.59 6.55
CA GLU A 40 -6.96 -3.19 5.90
C GLU A 40 -6.90 -3.05 4.37
N GLU A 41 -6.31 -1.98 3.88
CA GLU A 41 -6.07 -1.78 2.46
C GLU A 41 -4.75 -1.04 2.23
N PHE A 42 -4.21 -1.19 1.02
CA PHE A 42 -3.19 -0.30 0.51
C PHE A 42 -3.41 0.06 -0.95
N ARG A 43 -2.89 1.22 -1.35
CA ARG A 43 -2.95 1.77 -2.70
C ARG A 43 -1.56 2.21 -3.13
N VAL A 44 -1.14 1.82 -4.32
CA VAL A 44 0.13 2.21 -4.95
C VAL A 44 -0.16 3.24 -6.03
N ILE A 45 0.49 4.39 -5.90
CA ILE A 45 0.30 5.57 -6.74
C ILE A 45 1.65 5.92 -7.37
N GLU A 46 1.69 6.11 -8.67
CA GLU A 46 2.93 6.46 -9.37
C GLU A 46 3.25 7.94 -9.18
N SER A 47 4.38 8.24 -8.52
CA SER A 47 4.73 9.60 -8.09
C SER A 47 5.44 10.42 -9.17
N ALA A 48 6.06 9.78 -10.16
CA ALA A 48 6.81 10.45 -11.23
C ALA A 48 6.03 10.51 -12.57
N GLY A 49 4.69 10.33 -12.51
CA GLY A 49 3.77 10.41 -13.64
C GLY A 49 2.52 11.27 -13.34
N SER A 50 1.35 10.80 -13.76
CA SER A 50 0.02 11.43 -13.62
C SER A 50 -0.51 11.55 -12.18
N GLY A 51 0.16 10.90 -11.21
CA GLY A 51 -0.38 10.73 -9.86
C GLY A 51 -1.53 9.73 -9.80
N GLU A 52 -1.67 8.88 -10.82
CA GLU A 52 -2.71 7.87 -10.89
C GLU A 52 -2.40 6.69 -9.98
N GLU A 53 -3.47 6.13 -9.43
CA GLU A 53 -3.44 4.84 -8.77
C GLU A 53 -3.17 3.77 -9.82
N VAL A 54 -2.10 3.02 -9.62
CA VAL A 54 -1.67 1.93 -10.52
C VAL A 54 -2.00 0.56 -9.93
N PHE A 55 -2.28 0.49 -8.63
CA PHE A 55 -2.67 -0.74 -7.95
C PHE A 55 -3.36 -0.46 -6.62
N SER A 56 -4.32 -1.31 -6.24
CA SER A 56 -4.96 -1.30 -4.93
C SER A 56 -5.28 -2.72 -4.49
N GLU A 57 -5.17 -3.00 -3.19
CA GLU A 57 -5.58 -4.28 -2.63
C GLU A 57 -6.23 -4.10 -1.26
N GLN A 58 -7.40 -4.70 -1.10
CA GLN A 58 -8.03 -4.90 0.20
C GLN A 58 -7.52 -6.21 0.78
N LEU A 59 -6.98 -6.15 1.98
CA LEU A 59 -6.54 -7.32 2.69
C LEU A 59 -7.75 -8.00 3.36
N PRO A 60 -7.74 -9.35 3.45
CA PRO A 60 -8.73 -10.02 4.26
C PRO A 60 -8.61 -9.49 5.69
N SER A 61 -9.69 -8.90 6.19
CA SER A 61 -9.78 -8.45 7.57
C SER A 61 -9.41 -9.64 8.45
N SER A 62 -8.19 -9.61 9.00
CA SER A 62 -7.75 -10.65 9.93
C SER A 62 -8.63 -10.52 11.16
N LYS A 63 -9.75 -11.27 11.16
CA LYS A 63 -10.36 -11.70 12.41
C LYS A 63 -9.28 -12.54 13.09
N ARG A 64 -8.41 -11.89 13.86
CA ARG A 64 -7.62 -12.58 14.88
C ARG A 64 -8.65 -13.10 15.87
N GLY A 65 -9.06 -14.36 15.66
CA GLY A 65 -9.79 -15.14 16.65
C GLY A 65 -8.91 -15.47 17.84
#